data_AF-A0A737NX06-F1
#
_entry.id   AF-A0A737NX06-F1
#
_cell.length_a   1.000
_cell.length_b   1.000
_cell.length_c   1.000
_cell.angle_alpha   90.00
_cell.angle_beta   90.00
_cell.angle_gamma   90.00
#
_symmetry.space_group_name_H-M   'P 1'
#
loop_
_entity.id
_entity.type
_entity.pdbx_description
1 polymer ?
#
loop_
_entity_poly.entity_id
_entity_poly.type
_entity_poly.pdbx_seq_one_letter_code
_entity_poly.pdbx_strand_id
1 'polypeptide(L)' 'MALTDTAIRKTKPTEKPFKLADSSGLYLLIKPNGSKLWYIKYRIDG' A
#
# COMPACT_ATOMS: atom_id res chain seq x y z
N MET A 1 -8.39 6.56 6.01
CA MET A 1 -7.95 6.20 7.38
C MET A 1 -6.45 6.06 7.34
N ALA A 2 -5.75 6.56 8.36
CA ALA A 2 -4.31 6.41 8.42
C ALA A 2 -3.93 4.93 8.57
N LEU A 3 -2.96 4.46 7.81
CA LEU A 3 -2.40 3.12 7.98
C LEU A 3 -1.62 3.06 9.30
N THR A 4 -1.82 2.00 10.08
CA THR A 4 -1.05 1.75 11.30
C THR A 4 0.06 0.74 11.03
N ASP A 5 1.20 0.88 11.70
CA ASP A 5 2.31 -0.09 11.63
C ASP A 5 1.82 -1.51 11.91
N THR A 6 0.93 -1.68 12.90
CA THR A 6 0.37 -2.99 13.24
C THR A 6 -0.44 -3.60 12.09
N ALA A 7 -1.24 -2.80 11.36
CA ALA A 7 -1.97 -3.27 10.19
C ALA A 7 -1.01 -3.69 9.06
N ILE A 8 0.06 -2.92 8.83
CA ILE A 8 1.08 -3.22 7.82
C ILE A 8 1.80 -4.53 8.14
N ARG A 9 2.19 -4.74 9.41
CA ARG A 9 2.88 -5.97 9.85
C ARG A 9 1.98 -7.19 9.76
N LYS A 10 0.71 -7.07 10.17
CA LYS A 10 -0.26 -8.17 10.13
C LYS A 10 -0.73 -8.53 8.71
N THR A 11 -0.55 -7.63 7.75
CA THR A 11 -0.98 -7.88 6.37
C THR A 11 -0.16 -9.00 5.73
N LYS A 12 -0.86 -10.03 5.26
CA LYS A 12 -0.29 -11.15 4.52
C LYS A 12 -0.35 -10.89 3.01
N PRO A 13 0.66 -11.32 2.25
CA PRO A 13 0.61 -11.34 0.79
C PRO A 13 -0.54 -12.22 0.30
N THR A 14 -1.15 -11.84 -0.82
CA THR A 14 -2.14 -12.66 -1.53
C THR A 14 -1.60 -12.98 -2.92
N GLU A 15 -2.29 -13.86 -3.65
CA GLU A 15 -1.88 -14.29 -5.01
C GLU A 15 -1.82 -13.13 -6.02
N LYS A 16 -2.53 -12.03 -5.76
CA LYS A 16 -2.56 -10.85 -6.62
C LYS A 16 -2.06 -9.61 -5.86
N PRO A 17 -1.30 -8.72 -6.50
CA PRO A 17 -0.91 -7.46 -5.88
C PRO A 17 -2.14 -6.65 -5.46
N PHE A 18 -2.12 -6.09 -4.26
CA PHE A 18 -3.18 -5.22 -3.77
C PHE A 18 -2.62 -3.99 -3.04
N LYS A 19 -3.46 -2.96 -2.95
CA LYS A 19 -3.12 -1.66 -2.37
C LYS A 19 -3.76 -1.52 -1.00
N LEU A 20 -2.97 -1.18 0.00
CA LEU A 20 -3.45 -0.64 1.25
C LEU A 20 -3.38 0.87 1.18
N ALA A 21 -4.54 1.52 1.07
CA ALA A 21 -4.60 2.97 1.02
C ALA A 21 -4.27 3.57 2.39
N ASP A 22 -3.42 4.59 2.39
CA ASP A 22 -3.23 5.50 3.51
C ASP A 22 -4.05 6.79 3.25
N SER A 23 -3.47 7.95 3.60
CA SER A 23 -3.99 9.29 3.36
C SER A 23 -3.26 10.00 2.21
N SER A 24 -3.90 11.02 1.64
CA SER A 24 -3.28 11.95 0.67
C SER A 24 -2.61 11.29 -0.55
N GLY A 25 -3.16 10.17 -1.03
CA GLY A 25 -2.62 9.44 -2.17
C GLY A 25 -1.45 8.52 -1.85
N LEU A 26 -0.97 8.48 -0.61
CA LEU A 26 -0.01 7.47 -0.15
C LEU A 26 -0.71 6.12 -0.02
N TYR A 27 -0.05 5.06 -0.48
CA TYR A 27 -0.51 3.69 -0.30
C TYR A 27 0.66 2.72 -0.28
N LEU A 28 0.45 1.58 0.40
CA LEU A 28 1.39 0.47 0.41
C LEU A 28 0.95 -0.58 -0.61
N LEU A 29 1.81 -0.91 -1.56
CA LEU A 29 1.62 -2.02 -2.50
C LEU A 29 2.19 -3.29 -1.89
N ILE A 30 1.30 -4.28 -1.68
CA ILE A 30 1.68 -5.62 -1.24
C ILE A 30 1.76 -6.51 -2.48
N LYS A 31 2.94 -7.09 -2.72
CA LYS A 31 3.16 -8.03 -3.82
C LYS A 31 3.06 -9.48 -3.34
N PRO A 32 2.69 -10.43 -4.22
CA PRO A 32 2.62 -11.86 -3.87
C PRO A 32 3.94 -12.43 -3.34
N ASN A 33 5.08 -11.87 -3.77
CA ASN A 33 6.42 -12.26 -3.30
C ASN A 33 6.77 -11.77 -1.88
N GLY A 34 5.82 -11.15 -1.16
CA GLY A 34 6.05 -10.64 0.20
C GLY A 34 6.62 -9.23 0.28
N SER A 35 7.01 -8.63 -0.85
CA SER A 35 7.48 -7.25 -0.87
C SER A 35 6.37 -6.26 -0.49
N LYS A 36 6.71 -5.28 0.33
CA LYS A 36 5.85 -4.17 0.74
C LYS A 36 6.50 -2.86 0.32
N LEU A 37 5.86 -2.13 -0.59
CA LEU A 37 6.45 -0.94 -1.23
C LEU A 37 5.54 0.27 -1.07
N TRP A 38 6.10 1.40 -0.63
CA TRP A 38 5.37 2.65 -0.56
C TRP A 38 5.28 3.31 -1.94
N TYR A 39 4.09 3.78 -2.28
CA TYR A 39 3.81 4.54 -3.50
C TYR A 39 2.98 5.77 -3.16
N ILE A 40 3.29 6.89 -3.82
CA ILE A 40 2.47 8.10 -3.79
C ILE A 40 1.74 8.20 -5.13
N LYS A 41 0.42 8.27 -5.09
CA LYS A 41 -0.40 8.61 -6.25
C LYS A 41 -0.54 10.12 -6.29
N TYR A 42 0.00 10.73 -7.32
CA TYR A 42 -0.11 12.15 -7.59
C TYR A 42 -0.51 12.38 -9.06
N ARG A 43 -0.91 13.60 -9.38
CA ARG A 43 -1.15 14.07 -10.75
C ARG A 43 -0.61 15.47 -10.89
N ILE A 44 -0.04 15.77 -12.05
CA ILE A 44 0.38 17.11 -12.49
C ILE A 44 -0.16 17.22 -13.91
N ASP A 45 -0.95 18.25 -14.17
CA ASP A 45 -1.54 18.54 -15.49
C ASP A 45 -2.44 17.46 -16.12
N GLY A 46 -3.04 16.58 -15.30
CA GLY A 46 -4.08 15.62 -15.73
C GLY A 46 -3.65 14.17 -15.75
#